data_AF-T2SB82-F1
#
_entry.id   AF-T2SB82-F1
#
_cell.length_a   1.000
_cell.length_b   1.000
_cell.length_c   1.000
_cell.angle_alpha   90.00
_cell.angle_beta   90.00
_cell.angle_gamma   90.00
#
_symmetry.space_group_name_H-M   'P 1'
#
loop_
_entity.id
_entity.type
_entity.pdbx_description
1 polymer ?
#
loop_
_entity_poly.entity_id
_entity_poly.type
_entity_poly.pdbx_seq_one_letter_code
_entity_poly.pdbx_strand_id
1 'polypeptide(L)'
;MLNYMAYTKDEIKSMILEQLEEELEAQKSALIRRYEKEAKEEGRKKSYAILAEATARFAGDYATENLTTRIALPCSEYIGRVIGKDGKNIEAFKKISGVDIEFSEDSNELCLSSFNLYRREVASETIKILIEDGRIQPNRIEEVYNRVVRNMEKELLSEGESVVLELELGTMEDELKILIGKMRYRSSFGQNALQHSKEVALLAGLIAEQLGGDKKLARRAGILHDIGKALTQELGRDHVNLGVEVCKRNKEDPVVINAIYAHHGHEEIMSVECASVCAADALSAGRPGARRKSDEEYAKRMQALEEIALGFDGVEKAYAMESGRELRVIVKSNQVRDNQVSIIARKIAKKIEESAQYVGEVGVQVVRENRFKTTATLKQ
;
A
#
# COMPACT_ATOMS: atom_id res chain seq x y z
N MET A 1 -9.53 22.44 -75.58
CA MET A 1 -10.43 21.43 -76.18
C MET A 1 -9.64 20.15 -76.35
N LEU A 2 -9.91 19.11 -75.56
CA LEU A 2 -9.42 17.77 -75.88
C LEU A 2 -10.01 17.36 -77.24
N ASN A 3 -9.16 16.88 -78.16
CA ASN A 3 -9.59 16.52 -79.51
C ASN A 3 -10.21 15.10 -79.47
N TYR A 4 -11.47 15.02 -79.07
CA TYR A 4 -12.21 13.76 -78.89
C TYR A 4 -12.41 12.94 -80.18
N MET A 5 -12.04 13.47 -81.35
CA MET A 5 -12.15 12.76 -82.64
C MET A 5 -11.01 11.77 -82.92
N ALA A 6 -9.96 11.74 -82.10
CA ALA A 6 -8.79 10.88 -82.31
C ALA A 6 -8.84 9.55 -81.51
N TYR A 7 -9.87 9.35 -80.68
CA TYR A 7 -9.99 8.20 -79.79
C TYR A 7 -11.18 7.32 -80.18
N THR A 8 -11.01 6.01 -80.03
CA THR A 8 -12.10 5.05 -80.16
C THR A 8 -13.07 5.18 -78.98
N LYS A 9 -14.31 4.69 -79.17
CA LYS A 9 -15.34 4.74 -78.14
C LYS A 9 -14.92 4.04 -76.84
N ASP A 10 -14.13 2.97 -76.95
CA ASP A 10 -13.63 2.21 -75.80
C ASP A 10 -12.50 2.96 -75.06
N GLU A 11 -11.61 3.65 -75.78
CA GLU A 11 -10.57 4.50 -75.17
C GLU A 11 -11.18 5.67 -74.40
N ILE A 12 -12.18 6.35 -74.96
CA ILE A 12 -12.89 7.44 -74.26
C ILE A 12 -13.60 6.90 -73.01
N LYS A 13 -14.20 5.71 -73.09
CA LYS A 13 -14.86 5.07 -71.95
C LYS A 13 -13.86 4.74 -70.85
N SER A 14 -12.70 4.18 -71.18
CA SER A 14 -11.64 3.89 -70.21
C SER A 14 -11.11 5.16 -69.54
N MET A 15 -10.85 6.22 -70.31
CA MET A 15 -10.39 7.51 -69.76
C MET A 15 -11.40 8.14 -68.80
N ILE A 16 -12.70 8.09 -69.12
CA ILE A 16 -13.76 8.59 -68.23
C ILE A 16 -13.85 7.74 -66.96
N LEU A 17 -13.72 6.42 -67.07
CA LEU A 17 -13.73 5.53 -65.92
C LEU A 17 -12.53 5.76 -65.00
N GLU A 18 -11.34 6.00 -65.56
CA GLU A 18 -10.11 6.29 -64.81
C GLU A 18 -10.20 7.64 -64.08
N GLN A 19 -10.70 8.69 -64.76
CA GLN A 19 -10.98 9.99 -64.12
C GLN A 19 -12.02 9.88 -63.01
N LEU A 20 -13.08 9.11 -63.24
CA LEU A 20 -14.10 8.85 -62.23
C LEU A 20 -13.53 8.07 -61.04
N GLU A 21 -12.61 7.14 -61.28
CA GLU A 21 -11.95 6.37 -60.23
C GLU A 21 -11.07 7.26 -59.35
N GLU A 22 -10.28 8.16 -59.94
CA GLU A 22 -9.49 9.17 -59.20
C GLU A 22 -10.39 10.12 -58.38
N GLU A 23 -11.48 10.61 -58.97
CA GLU A 23 -12.45 11.47 -58.26
C GLU A 23 -13.12 10.73 -57.09
N LEU A 24 -13.51 9.46 -57.30
CA LEU A 24 -14.10 8.62 -56.28
C LEU A 24 -13.11 8.28 -55.16
N GLU A 25 -11.82 8.12 -55.47
CA GLU A 25 -10.79 7.86 -54.47
C GLU A 25 -10.61 9.06 -53.52
N ALA A 26 -10.58 10.27 -54.07
CA ALA A 26 -10.56 11.50 -53.26
C ALA A 26 -11.81 11.64 -52.39
N GLN A 27 -13.00 11.35 -52.93
CA GLN A 27 -14.25 11.39 -52.18
C GLN A 27 -14.32 10.31 -51.08
N LYS A 28 -13.88 9.08 -51.37
CA LYS A 28 -13.80 7.99 -50.39
C LYS A 28 -12.84 8.35 -49.25
N SER A 29 -11.66 8.87 -49.56
CA SER A 29 -10.67 9.30 -48.57
C SER A 29 -11.22 10.41 -47.65
N ALA A 30 -11.92 11.41 -48.22
CA ALA A 30 -12.57 12.45 -47.45
C ALA A 30 -13.69 11.89 -46.55
N LEU A 31 -14.48 10.95 -47.05
CA LEU A 31 -15.55 10.30 -46.31
C LEU A 31 -15.02 9.43 -45.16
N ILE A 32 -13.95 8.67 -45.39
CA ILE A 32 -13.25 7.87 -44.36
C ILE A 32 -12.75 8.79 -43.25
N ARG A 33 -12.01 9.86 -43.58
CA ARG A 33 -11.51 10.81 -42.58
C ARG A 33 -12.63 11.46 -41.77
N ARG A 34 -13.75 11.77 -42.43
CA ARG A 34 -14.94 12.31 -41.78
C ARG A 34 -15.52 11.31 -40.78
N TYR A 35 -15.76 10.06 -41.19
CA TYR A 35 -16.29 9.04 -40.29
C TYR A 35 -15.32 8.68 -39.16
N GLU A 36 -14.01 8.64 -39.41
CA GLU A 36 -13.01 8.45 -38.36
C GLU A 36 -13.05 9.60 -37.34
N LYS A 37 -13.20 10.84 -37.80
CA LYS A 37 -13.34 12.00 -36.91
C LYS A 37 -14.63 11.94 -36.10
N GLU A 38 -15.76 11.65 -36.73
CA GLU A 38 -17.06 11.49 -36.07
C GLU A 38 -17.01 10.37 -35.03
N ALA A 39 -16.43 9.21 -35.37
CA ALA A 39 -16.24 8.09 -34.45
C ALA A 39 -15.34 8.45 -33.25
N LYS A 40 -14.25 9.19 -33.48
CA LYS A 40 -13.39 9.70 -32.38
C LYS A 40 -14.13 10.68 -31.48
N GLU A 41 -14.91 11.60 -32.05
CA GLU A 41 -15.68 12.57 -31.27
C GLU A 41 -16.79 11.90 -30.45
N GLU A 42 -17.51 10.93 -31.04
CA GLU A 42 -18.52 10.15 -30.34
C GLU A 42 -17.91 9.27 -29.25
N GLY A 43 -16.80 8.59 -29.56
CA GLY A 43 -16.04 7.81 -28.59
C GLY A 43 -15.62 8.65 -27.39
N ARG A 44 -15.07 9.84 -27.64
CA ARG A 44 -14.68 10.78 -26.57
C ARG A 44 -15.88 11.20 -25.70
N LYS A 45 -17.04 11.46 -26.31
CA LYS A 45 -18.27 11.79 -25.57
C LYS A 45 -18.71 10.62 -24.68
N LYS A 46 -18.69 9.39 -25.21
CA LYS A 46 -19.02 8.17 -24.44
C LYS A 46 -18.03 7.96 -23.29
N SER A 47 -16.73 8.11 -23.51
CA SER A 47 -15.72 7.99 -22.45
C SER A 47 -15.96 8.99 -21.32
N TYR A 48 -16.24 10.27 -21.63
CA TYR A 48 -16.56 11.25 -20.60
C TYR A 48 -17.84 10.90 -19.84
N ALA A 49 -18.87 10.37 -20.51
CA ALA A 49 -20.09 9.93 -19.85
C ALA A 49 -19.82 8.77 -18.86
N ILE A 50 -19.04 7.76 -19.27
CA ILE A 50 -18.66 6.63 -18.41
C ILE A 50 -17.88 7.11 -17.19
N LEU A 51 -16.90 8.00 -17.39
CA LEU A 51 -16.11 8.56 -16.28
C LEU A 51 -16.97 9.42 -15.34
N ALA A 52 -17.88 10.24 -15.89
CA ALA A 52 -18.80 11.05 -15.10
C ALA A 52 -19.76 10.19 -14.27
N GLU A 53 -20.28 9.09 -14.85
CA GLU A 53 -21.14 8.16 -14.14
C GLU A 53 -20.39 7.39 -13.05
N ALA A 54 -19.20 6.88 -13.35
CA ALA A 54 -18.36 6.16 -12.39
C ALA A 54 -18.00 7.06 -11.19
N THR A 55 -17.62 8.32 -11.45
CA THR A 55 -17.28 9.28 -10.40
C THR A 55 -18.49 9.77 -9.61
N ALA A 56 -19.64 10.01 -10.25
CA ALA A 56 -20.86 10.44 -9.57
C ALA A 56 -21.40 9.41 -8.58
N ARG A 57 -21.21 8.10 -8.84
CA ARG A 57 -21.60 7.02 -7.94
C ARG A 57 -20.69 6.88 -6.72
N PHE A 58 -19.52 7.52 -6.73
CA PHE A 58 -18.49 7.38 -5.70
C PHE A 58 -18.17 8.74 -5.06
N ALA A 59 -19.11 9.25 -4.27
CA ALA A 59 -18.90 10.39 -3.37
C ALA A 59 -18.92 9.87 -1.93
N GLY A 60 -17.81 9.27 -1.49
CA GLY A 60 -17.64 8.76 -0.13
C GLY A 60 -16.89 9.74 0.78
N ASP A 61 -17.28 9.78 2.05
CA ASP A 61 -16.54 10.50 3.10
C ASP A 61 -15.27 9.74 3.47
N TYR A 62 -14.12 10.37 3.33
CA TYR A 62 -12.84 9.80 3.80
C TYR A 62 -12.53 10.31 5.21
N ALA A 63 -12.59 9.40 6.18
CA ALA A 63 -12.02 9.63 7.50
C ALA A 63 -10.49 9.62 7.38
N THR A 64 -9.85 10.73 7.73
CA THR A 64 -8.38 10.82 7.77
C THR A 64 -7.85 9.91 8.88
N GLU A 65 -6.89 9.04 8.58
CA GLU A 65 -6.24 8.28 9.64
C GLU A 65 -5.24 9.14 10.41
N ASN A 66 -5.44 9.22 11.73
CA ASN A 66 -4.49 9.88 12.62
C ASN A 66 -3.25 9.00 12.82
N LEU A 67 -2.07 9.63 12.89
CA LEU A 67 -0.79 8.95 13.21
C LEU A 67 -0.66 8.54 14.69
N THR A 68 -1.70 8.82 15.48
CA THR A 68 -1.75 8.51 16.91
C THR A 68 -3.03 7.75 17.23
N THR A 69 -2.91 6.75 18.10
CA THR A 69 -4.06 6.04 18.66
C THR A 69 -4.19 6.46 20.13
N ARG A 70 -5.34 7.03 20.50
CA ARG A 70 -5.63 7.43 21.88
C ARG A 70 -6.46 6.36 22.58
N ILE A 71 -6.10 6.06 23.81
CA ILE A 71 -6.76 5.06 24.66
C ILE A 71 -7.10 5.73 25.97
N ALA A 72 -8.39 5.79 26.30
CA ALA A 72 -8.85 6.32 27.57
C ALA A 72 -8.47 5.35 28.71
N LEU A 73 -7.90 5.88 29.78
CA LEU A 73 -7.60 5.11 30.99
C LEU A 73 -8.77 5.21 31.97
N PRO A 74 -9.10 4.13 32.71
CA PRO A 74 -10.20 4.16 33.69
C PRO A 74 -10.00 5.17 34.82
N CYS A 75 -8.75 5.36 35.25
CA CYS A 75 -8.34 6.36 36.24
C CYS A 75 -6.82 6.61 36.17
N SER A 76 -6.35 7.68 36.80
CA SER A 76 -4.93 8.06 36.83
C SER A 76 -4.00 7.02 37.48
N GLU A 77 -4.53 6.13 38.33
CA GLU A 77 -3.75 5.03 38.92
C GLU A 77 -3.18 4.09 37.85
N TYR A 78 -3.87 3.92 36.72
CA TYR A 78 -3.40 3.10 35.61
C TYR A 78 -2.15 3.68 34.95
N ILE A 79 -1.92 4.99 34.99
CA ILE A 79 -0.68 5.61 34.51
C ILE A 79 0.51 5.03 35.30
N GLY A 80 0.41 4.99 36.63
CA GLY A 80 1.45 4.42 37.49
C GLY A 80 1.68 2.92 37.25
N ARG A 81 0.63 2.15 36.96
CA ARG A 81 0.73 0.72 36.63
C ARG A 81 1.38 0.48 35.26
N VAL A 82 1.04 1.29 34.25
CA VAL A 82 1.61 1.20 32.90
C VAL A 82 3.09 1.60 32.91
N ILE A 83 3.46 2.66 33.65
CA ILE A 83 4.87 3.06 33.83
C ILE A 83 5.63 1.98 34.61
N GLY A 84 5.05 1.51 35.71
CA GLY A 84 5.68 0.56 36.63
C GLY A 84 6.80 1.20 37.46
N LYS A 85 7.34 0.43 38.42
CA LYS A 85 8.46 0.89 39.25
C LYS A 85 9.69 1.14 38.36
N ASP A 86 10.28 2.32 38.50
CA ASP A 86 11.45 2.80 37.72
C ASP A 86 11.23 2.77 36.19
N GLY A 87 9.98 2.84 35.70
CA GLY A 87 9.68 2.80 34.26
C GLY A 87 9.81 1.41 33.62
N LYS A 88 10.01 0.36 34.42
CA LYS A 88 10.30 -1.00 33.91
C LYS A 88 9.21 -1.56 33.01
N ASN A 89 7.93 -1.24 33.28
CA ASN A 89 6.82 -1.77 32.51
C ASN A 89 6.69 -1.06 31.16
N ILE A 90 6.79 0.27 31.15
CA ILE A 90 6.72 1.04 29.91
C ILE A 90 7.92 0.75 29.02
N GLU A 91 9.14 0.62 29.57
CA GLU A 91 10.31 0.22 28.79
C GLU A 91 10.15 -1.18 28.19
N ALA A 92 9.66 -2.14 28.97
CA ALA A 92 9.38 -3.48 28.47
C ALA A 92 8.34 -3.45 27.36
N PHE A 93 7.27 -2.68 27.51
CA PHE A 93 6.24 -2.52 26.48
C PHE A 93 6.83 -1.92 25.20
N LYS A 94 7.51 -0.77 25.29
CA LYS A 94 8.15 -0.11 24.13
C LYS A 94 9.12 -1.04 23.42
N LYS A 95 9.90 -1.82 24.18
CA LYS A 95 10.85 -2.79 23.62
C LYS A 95 10.17 -3.96 22.91
N ILE A 96 9.09 -4.48 23.47
CA ILE A 96 8.37 -5.64 22.91
C ILE A 96 7.55 -5.22 21.69
N SER A 97 6.82 -4.11 21.79
CA SER A 97 5.90 -3.65 20.74
C SER A 97 6.58 -2.85 19.63
N GLY A 98 7.69 -2.16 19.94
CA GLY A 98 8.31 -1.20 19.04
C GLY A 98 7.44 0.05 18.81
N VAL A 99 6.55 0.36 19.75
CA VAL A 99 5.61 1.49 19.70
C VAL A 99 5.90 2.43 20.86
N ASP A 100 5.93 3.73 20.58
CA ASP A 100 6.08 4.74 21.61
C ASP A 100 4.77 5.01 22.33
N ILE A 101 4.90 5.28 23.62
CA ILE A 101 3.81 5.57 24.54
C ILE A 101 4.10 6.92 25.18
N GLU A 102 3.10 7.79 25.15
CA GLU A 102 3.06 9.06 25.84
C GLU A 102 1.78 9.15 26.69
N PHE A 103 1.85 9.82 27.82
CA PHE A 103 0.71 10.06 28.70
C PHE A 103 0.34 11.53 28.68
N SER A 104 -0.96 11.80 28.67
CA SER A 104 -1.50 13.12 28.92
C SER A 104 -2.01 13.17 30.36
N GLU A 105 -1.31 13.91 31.22
CA GLU A 105 -1.69 14.07 32.63
C GLU A 105 -3.04 14.77 32.78
N ASP A 106 -3.41 15.63 31.83
CA ASP A 106 -4.66 16.42 31.88
C ASP A 106 -5.90 15.64 31.42
N SER A 107 -5.74 14.61 30.56
CA SER A 107 -6.87 13.91 29.94
C SER A 107 -7.07 12.46 30.40
N ASN A 108 -6.21 11.92 31.27
CA ASN A 108 -6.20 10.47 31.60
C ASN A 108 -6.18 9.59 30.33
N GLU A 109 -5.47 10.06 29.28
CA GLU A 109 -5.34 9.34 28.01
C GLU A 109 -3.91 8.86 27.81
N LEU A 110 -3.81 7.66 27.24
CA LEU A 110 -2.58 7.11 26.73
C LEU A 110 -2.55 7.28 25.21
N CYS A 111 -1.47 7.86 24.70
CA CYS A 111 -1.23 8.06 23.28
C CYS A 111 -0.18 7.05 22.80
N LEU A 112 -0.54 6.27 21.78
CA LEU A 112 0.38 5.39 21.06
C LEU A 112 0.81 6.04 19.77
N SER A 113 2.12 6.14 19.56
CA SER A 113 2.73 6.67 18.35
C SER A 113 3.61 5.61 17.68
N SER A 114 3.31 5.33 16.42
CA SER A 114 4.13 4.51 15.53
C SER A 114 3.69 4.75 14.09
N PHE A 115 4.67 4.74 13.18
CA PHE A 115 4.45 4.84 11.73
C PHE A 115 3.99 3.50 11.13
N ASN A 116 4.21 2.40 11.85
CA ASN A 116 3.66 1.11 11.47
C ASN A 116 2.28 0.94 12.12
N LEU A 117 1.21 1.17 11.34
CA LEU A 117 -0.17 1.05 11.81
C LEU A 117 -0.48 -0.34 12.36
N TYR A 118 0.09 -1.40 11.75
CA TYR A 118 -0.13 -2.77 12.21
C TYR A 118 0.47 -2.99 13.60
N ARG A 119 1.72 -2.55 13.82
CA ARG A 119 2.33 -2.61 15.16
C ARG A 119 1.58 -1.76 16.17
N ARG A 120 1.10 -0.58 15.75
CA ARG A 120 0.29 0.31 16.60
C ARG A 120 -1.01 -0.34 17.02
N GLU A 121 -1.67 -1.06 16.11
CA GLU A 121 -2.91 -1.78 16.43
C GLU A 121 -2.64 -2.94 17.39
N VAL A 122 -1.63 -3.77 17.11
CA VAL A 122 -1.20 -4.86 18.01
C VAL A 122 -0.89 -4.30 19.40
N ALA A 123 -0.18 -3.17 19.48
CA ALA A 123 0.14 -2.50 20.74
C ALA A 123 -1.12 -1.95 21.43
N SER A 124 -2.04 -1.34 20.68
CA SER A 124 -3.31 -0.83 21.19
C SER A 124 -4.14 -1.93 21.82
N GLU A 125 -4.28 -3.06 21.14
CA GLU A 125 -5.04 -4.18 21.65
C GLU A 125 -4.35 -4.85 22.84
N THR A 126 -3.01 -4.97 22.78
CA THR A 126 -2.22 -5.47 23.90
C THR A 126 -2.43 -4.63 25.16
N ILE A 127 -2.36 -3.31 25.06
CA ILE A 127 -2.48 -2.44 26.24
C ILE A 127 -3.91 -2.40 26.79
N LYS A 128 -4.95 -2.45 25.93
CA LYS A 128 -6.35 -2.57 26.38
C LYS A 128 -6.56 -3.82 27.23
N ILE A 129 -6.11 -4.98 26.73
CA ILE A 129 -6.22 -6.26 27.46
C ILE A 129 -5.45 -6.21 28.79
N LEU A 130 -4.27 -5.60 28.81
CA LEU A 130 -3.46 -5.46 30.04
C LEU A 130 -4.11 -4.53 31.07
N ILE A 131 -4.80 -3.48 30.61
CA ILE A 131 -5.57 -2.56 31.46
C ILE A 131 -6.77 -3.29 32.06
N GLU A 132 -7.51 -4.05 31.25
CA GLU A 132 -8.65 -4.86 31.71
C GLU A 132 -8.25 -5.94 32.72
N ASP A 133 -7.13 -6.64 32.48
CA ASP A 133 -6.55 -7.64 33.41
C ASP A 133 -5.96 -6.98 34.69
N GLY A 134 -5.62 -5.68 34.62
CA GLY A 134 -5.01 -4.92 35.70
C GLY A 134 -3.57 -5.31 36.05
N ARG A 135 -3.01 -6.33 35.38
CA ARG A 135 -1.67 -6.90 35.61
C ARG A 135 -0.70 -6.51 34.51
N ILE A 136 0.02 -5.42 34.74
CA ILE A 136 1.01 -4.89 33.79
C ILE A 136 2.40 -5.22 34.34
N GLN A 137 3.02 -6.29 33.82
CA GLN A 137 4.37 -6.73 34.17
C GLN A 137 5.08 -7.23 32.91
N PRO A 138 6.42 -7.17 32.83
CA PRO A 138 7.15 -7.49 31.59
C PRO A 138 6.81 -8.86 30.99
N ASN A 139 6.74 -9.91 31.81
CA ASN A 139 6.40 -11.26 31.35
C ASN A 139 4.97 -11.35 30.79
N ARG A 140 4.03 -10.62 31.42
CA ARG A 140 2.62 -10.61 31.01
C ARG A 140 2.43 -9.79 29.73
N ILE A 141 3.16 -8.67 29.60
CA ILE A 141 3.19 -7.86 28.37
C ILE A 141 3.62 -8.73 27.19
N GLU A 142 4.72 -9.49 27.35
CA GLU A 142 5.21 -10.39 26.29
C GLU A 142 4.21 -11.50 25.95
N GLU A 143 3.59 -12.12 26.96
CA GLU A 143 2.58 -13.16 26.76
C GLU A 143 1.36 -12.63 26.00
N VAL A 144 0.79 -11.51 26.45
CA VAL A 144 -0.39 -10.89 25.84
C VAL A 144 -0.07 -10.40 24.43
N TYR A 145 1.08 -9.75 24.22
CA TYR A 145 1.51 -9.30 22.90
C TYR A 145 1.58 -10.46 21.91
N ASN A 146 2.25 -11.56 22.27
CA ASN A 146 2.34 -12.75 21.42
C ASN A 146 0.97 -13.38 21.14
N ARG A 147 0.05 -13.33 22.10
CA ARG A 147 -1.33 -13.81 21.91
C ARG A 147 -2.10 -12.91 20.94
N VAL A 148 -1.98 -11.58 21.07
CA VAL A 148 -2.62 -10.61 20.16
C VAL A 148 -2.09 -10.80 18.74
N VAL A 149 -0.77 -10.91 18.55
CA VAL A 149 -0.18 -11.15 17.22
C VAL A 149 -0.78 -12.38 16.53
N ARG A 150 -0.97 -13.50 17.26
CA ARG A 150 -1.60 -14.71 16.70
C ARG A 150 -3.09 -14.52 16.37
N ASN A 151 -3.80 -13.71 17.15
CA ASN A 151 -5.20 -13.42 16.89
C ASN A 151 -5.36 -12.50 15.67
N MET A 152 -4.47 -11.51 15.53
CA MET A 152 -4.44 -10.60 14.39
C MET A 152 -4.32 -11.34 13.06
N GLU A 153 -3.52 -12.40 12.96
CA GLU A 153 -3.43 -13.19 11.72
C GLU A 153 -4.78 -13.77 11.28
N LYS A 154 -5.61 -14.21 12.23
CA LYS A 154 -6.97 -14.72 11.95
C LYS A 154 -7.90 -13.58 11.54
N GLU A 155 -7.80 -12.43 12.20
CA GLU A 155 -8.57 -11.24 11.84
C GLU A 155 -8.23 -10.75 10.43
N LEU A 156 -6.94 -10.72 10.07
CA LEU A 156 -6.49 -10.37 8.72
C LEU A 156 -7.08 -11.29 7.65
N LEU A 157 -7.10 -12.60 7.90
CA LEU A 157 -7.74 -13.56 6.99
C LEU A 157 -9.25 -13.29 6.87
N SER A 158 -9.94 -13.11 8.00
CA SER A 158 -11.38 -12.82 8.03
C SER A 158 -11.74 -11.51 7.32
N GLU A 159 -10.91 -10.47 7.46
CA GLU A 159 -11.06 -9.19 6.76
C GLU A 159 -10.89 -9.41 5.25
N GLY A 160 -9.85 -10.13 4.83
CA GLY A 160 -9.63 -10.49 3.43
C GLY A 160 -10.78 -11.28 2.82
N GLU A 161 -11.34 -12.25 3.55
CA GLU A 161 -12.52 -13.01 3.15
C GLU A 161 -13.74 -12.12 2.95
N SER A 162 -13.96 -11.17 3.88
CA SER A 162 -15.04 -10.20 3.78
C SER A 162 -14.92 -9.33 2.53
N VAL A 163 -13.71 -8.83 2.23
CA VAL A 163 -13.45 -8.02 1.02
C VAL A 163 -13.65 -8.82 -0.27
N VAL A 164 -13.17 -10.07 -0.31
CA VAL A 164 -13.36 -10.97 -1.46
C VAL A 164 -14.84 -11.23 -1.73
N LEU A 165 -15.63 -11.41 -0.67
CA LEU A 165 -17.08 -11.58 -0.75
C LEU A 165 -17.79 -10.30 -1.22
N GLU A 166 -17.46 -9.15 -0.60
CA GLU A 166 -18.02 -7.84 -0.93
C GLU A 166 -17.80 -7.45 -2.41
N LEU A 167 -16.61 -7.75 -2.94
CA LEU A 167 -16.25 -7.46 -4.32
C LEU A 167 -16.66 -8.57 -5.31
N GLU A 168 -17.28 -9.65 -4.82
CA GLU A 168 -17.78 -10.78 -5.62
C GLU A 168 -16.68 -11.51 -6.42
N LEU A 169 -15.47 -11.61 -5.86
CA LEU A 169 -14.26 -12.08 -6.58
C LEU A 169 -14.16 -13.60 -6.73
N GLY A 170 -15.06 -14.36 -6.12
CA GLY A 170 -15.05 -15.82 -6.13
C GLY A 170 -13.91 -16.39 -5.28
N THR A 171 -13.26 -17.45 -5.76
CA THR A 171 -12.18 -18.11 -5.03
C THR A 171 -10.88 -17.30 -5.08
N MET A 172 -10.18 -17.24 -3.96
CA MET A 172 -8.87 -16.60 -3.82
C MET A 172 -8.07 -17.38 -2.79
N GLU A 173 -6.76 -17.50 -2.99
CA GLU A 173 -5.86 -18.17 -2.05
C GLU A 173 -5.75 -17.39 -0.74
N ASP A 174 -5.65 -18.10 0.38
CA ASP A 174 -5.62 -17.50 1.72
C ASP A 174 -4.44 -16.54 1.91
N GLU A 175 -3.31 -16.80 1.24
CA GLU A 175 -2.16 -15.89 1.22
C GLU A 175 -2.56 -14.49 0.73
N LEU A 176 -3.29 -14.39 -0.38
CA LEU A 176 -3.73 -13.10 -0.91
C LEU A 176 -4.77 -12.44 -0.01
N LYS A 177 -5.69 -13.22 0.57
CA LYS A 177 -6.68 -12.68 1.53
C LYS A 177 -6.01 -12.06 2.75
N ILE A 178 -4.99 -12.72 3.31
CA ILE A 178 -4.22 -12.17 4.44
C ILE A 178 -3.53 -10.87 4.03
N LEU A 179 -2.95 -10.81 2.82
CA LEU A 179 -2.32 -9.58 2.32
C LEU A 179 -3.34 -8.44 2.12
N ILE A 180 -4.54 -8.75 1.60
CA ILE A 180 -5.64 -7.78 1.49
C ILE A 180 -6.00 -7.26 2.89
N GLY A 181 -6.16 -8.13 3.87
CA GLY A 181 -6.37 -7.72 5.27
C GLY A 181 -5.24 -6.83 5.80
N LYS A 182 -3.97 -7.15 5.47
CA LYS A 182 -2.81 -6.35 5.89
C LYS A 182 -2.83 -4.93 5.32
N MET A 183 -3.43 -4.72 4.15
CA MET A 183 -3.57 -3.39 3.55
C MET A 183 -4.41 -2.43 4.41
N ARG A 184 -5.27 -2.94 5.30
CA ARG A 184 -6.00 -2.13 6.29
C ARG A 184 -5.05 -1.39 7.23
N TYR A 185 -3.87 -1.95 7.48
CA TYR A 185 -2.85 -1.37 8.34
C TYR A 185 -1.73 -0.72 7.52
N ARG A 186 -2.08 -0.25 6.31
CA ARG A 186 -1.20 0.51 5.44
C ARG A 186 -1.89 1.80 5.07
N SER A 187 -1.12 2.87 5.10
CA SER A 187 -1.55 4.16 4.59
C SER A 187 -0.55 4.65 3.56
N SER A 188 -1.05 5.21 2.47
CA SER A 188 -0.26 5.86 1.41
C SER A 188 -0.88 7.21 1.15
N PHE A 189 -0.05 8.26 1.20
CA PHE A 189 -0.51 9.65 1.01
C PHE A 189 -1.62 10.12 1.98
N GLY A 190 -1.73 9.49 3.17
CA GLY A 190 -2.78 9.81 4.16
C GLY A 190 -4.11 9.07 3.94
N GLN A 191 -4.18 8.18 2.96
CA GLN A 191 -5.33 7.30 2.72
C GLN A 191 -5.01 5.87 3.14
N ASN A 192 -5.99 5.21 3.75
CA ASN A 192 -5.95 3.78 4.02
C ASN A 192 -5.85 2.99 2.70
N ALA A 193 -4.84 2.13 2.58
CA ALA A 193 -4.52 1.45 1.34
C ALA A 193 -5.56 0.40 0.95
N LEU A 194 -6.18 -0.28 1.92
CA LEU A 194 -7.28 -1.21 1.64
C LEU A 194 -8.49 -0.45 1.11
N GLN A 195 -8.87 0.64 1.77
CA GLN A 195 -10.02 1.43 1.34
C GLN A 195 -9.84 1.99 -0.07
N HIS A 196 -8.65 2.52 -0.37
CA HIS A 196 -8.27 2.94 -1.72
C HIS A 196 -8.37 1.80 -2.72
N SER A 197 -7.80 0.64 -2.41
CA SER A 197 -7.82 -0.53 -3.33
C SER A 197 -9.24 -1.05 -3.57
N LYS A 198 -10.13 -0.99 -2.57
CA LYS A 198 -11.55 -1.31 -2.71
C LYS A 198 -12.27 -0.34 -3.65
N GLU A 199 -12.00 0.97 -3.53
CA GLU A 199 -12.53 1.97 -4.45
C GLU A 199 -12.04 1.73 -5.88
N VAL A 200 -10.73 1.51 -6.06
CA VAL A 200 -10.14 1.21 -7.37
C VAL A 200 -10.80 -0.03 -7.97
N ALA A 201 -11.00 -1.09 -7.20
CA ALA A 201 -11.69 -2.30 -7.64
C ALA A 201 -13.12 -2.00 -8.12
N LEU A 202 -13.91 -1.26 -7.33
CA LEU A 202 -15.30 -0.94 -7.65
C LEU A 202 -15.41 -0.06 -8.90
N LEU A 203 -14.60 0.99 -8.99
CA LEU A 203 -14.54 1.88 -10.15
C LEU A 203 -14.08 1.14 -11.40
N ALA A 204 -13.01 0.34 -11.30
CA ALA A 204 -12.50 -0.45 -12.42
C ALA A 204 -13.55 -1.43 -12.93
N GLY A 205 -14.28 -2.10 -12.03
CA GLY A 205 -15.38 -2.99 -12.40
C GLY A 205 -16.50 -2.27 -13.16
N LEU A 206 -16.89 -1.06 -12.72
CA LEU A 206 -17.92 -0.26 -13.39
C LEU A 206 -17.45 0.21 -14.78
N ILE A 207 -16.21 0.70 -14.89
CA ILE A 207 -15.64 1.16 -16.16
C ILE A 207 -15.54 0.00 -17.14
N ALA A 208 -15.00 -1.15 -16.70
CA ALA A 208 -14.86 -2.33 -17.54
C ALA A 208 -16.22 -2.82 -18.06
N GLU A 209 -17.24 -2.91 -17.21
CA GLU A 209 -18.59 -3.32 -17.60
C GLU A 209 -19.19 -2.40 -18.69
N GLN A 210 -19.03 -1.09 -18.55
CA GLN A 210 -19.51 -0.11 -19.54
C GLN A 210 -18.74 -0.17 -20.87
N LEU A 211 -17.49 -0.59 -20.84
CA LEU A 211 -16.65 -0.79 -22.03
C LEU A 211 -16.76 -2.19 -22.63
N GLY A 212 -17.59 -3.08 -22.05
CA GLY A 212 -17.79 -4.45 -22.52
C GLY A 212 -16.70 -5.44 -22.09
N GLY A 213 -15.86 -5.10 -21.11
CA GLY A 213 -14.87 -5.98 -20.49
C GLY A 213 -15.41 -6.80 -19.32
N ASP A 214 -14.56 -7.61 -18.69
CA ASP A 214 -14.92 -8.44 -17.54
C ASP A 214 -14.85 -7.64 -16.23
N LYS A 215 -16.03 -7.30 -15.71
CA LYS A 215 -16.24 -6.62 -14.43
C LYS A 215 -15.54 -7.30 -13.25
N LYS A 216 -15.59 -8.63 -13.17
CA LYS A 216 -15.06 -9.39 -12.04
C LYS A 216 -13.54 -9.44 -12.11
N LEU A 217 -12.98 -9.62 -13.30
CA LEU A 217 -11.54 -9.56 -13.52
C LEU A 217 -10.98 -8.16 -13.24
N ALA A 218 -11.67 -7.10 -13.66
CA ALA A 218 -11.28 -5.72 -13.37
C ALA A 218 -11.29 -5.40 -11.86
N ARG A 219 -12.31 -5.88 -11.12
CA ARG A 219 -12.33 -5.76 -9.64
C ARG A 219 -11.17 -6.52 -8.99
N ARG A 220 -10.88 -7.73 -9.48
CA ARG A 220 -9.77 -8.56 -8.98
C ARG A 220 -8.42 -7.93 -9.25
N ALA A 221 -8.23 -7.34 -10.43
CA ALA A 221 -7.03 -6.57 -10.75
C ALA A 221 -6.95 -5.31 -9.90
N GLY A 222 -8.06 -4.60 -9.68
CA GLY A 222 -8.11 -3.38 -8.89
C GLY A 222 -7.81 -3.57 -7.41
N ILE A 223 -8.30 -4.63 -6.75
CA ILE A 223 -7.98 -4.87 -5.33
C ILE A 223 -6.52 -5.34 -5.13
N LEU A 224 -5.92 -5.94 -6.17
CA LEU A 224 -4.56 -6.47 -6.12
C LEU A 224 -3.49 -5.53 -6.71
N HIS A 225 -3.88 -4.44 -7.37
CA HIS A 225 -2.95 -3.58 -8.12
C HIS A 225 -1.75 -3.10 -7.29
N ASP A 226 -1.97 -2.81 -6.00
CA ASP A 226 -0.96 -2.31 -5.07
C ASP A 226 -0.71 -3.27 -3.88
N ILE A 227 -1.04 -4.56 -4.02
CA ILE A 227 -0.96 -5.56 -2.94
C ILE A 227 0.44 -5.70 -2.34
N GLY A 228 1.49 -5.39 -3.13
CA GLY A 228 2.87 -5.41 -2.66
C GLY A 228 3.17 -4.44 -1.53
N LYS A 229 2.34 -3.39 -1.32
CA LYS A 229 2.45 -2.49 -0.17
C LYS A 229 2.26 -3.20 1.18
N ALA A 230 1.59 -4.35 1.20
CA ALA A 230 1.50 -5.18 2.40
C ALA A 230 2.87 -5.78 2.81
N LEU A 231 3.77 -5.98 1.85
CA LEU A 231 5.03 -6.72 2.00
C LEU A 231 6.27 -5.81 2.16
N THR A 232 6.19 -4.53 1.80
CA THR A 232 7.35 -3.61 1.76
C THR A 232 8.09 -3.44 3.08
N GLN A 233 7.40 -3.28 4.22
CA GLN A 233 8.10 -3.09 5.51
C GLN A 233 8.82 -4.36 6.01
N GLU A 234 8.40 -5.55 5.54
CA GLU A 234 9.00 -6.81 5.96
C GLU A 234 10.22 -7.15 5.10
N LEU A 235 10.19 -6.80 3.81
CA LEU A 235 11.18 -7.23 2.82
C LEU A 235 12.11 -6.12 2.31
N GLY A 236 11.76 -4.84 2.48
CA GLY A 236 12.58 -3.70 2.03
C GLY A 236 12.81 -3.66 0.51
N ARG A 237 11.91 -4.27 -0.27
CA ARG A 237 11.95 -4.32 -1.75
C ARG A 237 10.81 -3.50 -2.33
N ASP A 238 10.98 -3.07 -3.57
CA ASP A 238 9.96 -2.35 -4.35
C ASP A 238 8.60 -3.10 -4.37
N HIS A 239 7.51 -2.38 -4.07
CA HIS A 239 6.17 -2.96 -3.93
C HIS A 239 5.63 -3.50 -5.25
N VAL A 240 6.04 -2.94 -6.40
CA VAL A 240 5.61 -3.45 -7.71
C VAL A 240 6.09 -4.87 -7.90
N ASN A 241 7.40 -5.08 -7.74
CA ASN A 241 8.01 -6.40 -7.88
C ASN A 241 7.46 -7.42 -6.86
N LEU A 242 7.25 -6.99 -5.61
CA LEU A 242 6.65 -7.84 -4.57
C LEU A 242 5.21 -8.25 -4.91
N GLY A 243 4.40 -7.31 -5.41
CA GLY A 243 3.03 -7.56 -5.84
C GLY A 243 2.97 -8.57 -6.98
N VAL A 244 3.82 -8.39 -8.00
CA VAL A 244 3.91 -9.31 -9.14
C VAL A 244 4.38 -10.70 -8.70
N GLU A 245 5.40 -10.79 -7.84
CA GLU A 245 5.93 -12.06 -7.35
C GLU A 245 4.84 -12.86 -6.62
N VAL A 246 4.08 -12.23 -5.72
CA VAL A 246 3.02 -12.91 -4.97
C VAL A 246 1.84 -13.30 -5.85
N CYS A 247 1.40 -12.43 -6.76
CA CYS A 247 0.30 -12.74 -7.68
C CYS A 247 0.68 -13.87 -8.66
N LYS A 248 1.92 -13.88 -9.19
CA LYS A 248 2.41 -14.98 -10.03
C LYS A 248 2.48 -16.30 -9.28
N ARG A 249 2.98 -16.30 -8.03
CA ARG A 249 3.02 -17.51 -7.19
C ARG A 249 1.62 -18.08 -6.94
N ASN A 250 0.64 -17.22 -6.74
CA ASN A 250 -0.77 -17.58 -6.54
C ASN A 250 -1.54 -17.82 -7.86
N LYS A 251 -0.84 -17.84 -9.01
CA LYS A 251 -1.40 -18.12 -10.33
C LYS A 251 -2.54 -17.18 -10.73
N GLU A 252 -2.42 -15.91 -10.35
CA GLU A 252 -3.34 -14.86 -10.77
C GLU A 252 -3.30 -14.64 -12.28
N ASP A 253 -4.40 -14.13 -12.82
CA ASP A 253 -4.56 -13.88 -14.25
C ASP A 253 -3.51 -12.88 -14.78
N PRO A 254 -2.97 -13.07 -16.01
CA PRO A 254 -2.02 -12.13 -16.61
C PRO A 254 -2.50 -10.68 -16.62
N VAL A 255 -3.81 -10.43 -16.69
CA VAL A 255 -4.40 -9.09 -16.60
C VAL A 255 -4.14 -8.44 -15.24
N VAL A 256 -4.17 -9.21 -14.15
CA VAL A 256 -3.82 -8.72 -12.81
C VAL A 256 -2.36 -8.32 -12.76
N ILE A 257 -1.47 -9.13 -13.34
CA ILE A 257 -0.04 -8.85 -13.41
C ILE A 257 0.23 -7.59 -14.24
N ASN A 258 -0.39 -7.48 -15.42
CA ASN A 258 -0.26 -6.30 -16.28
C ASN A 258 -0.81 -5.05 -15.58
N ALA A 259 -1.93 -5.14 -14.87
CA ALA A 259 -2.46 -4.01 -14.10
C ALA A 259 -1.45 -3.51 -13.05
N ILE A 260 -0.77 -4.41 -12.32
CA ILE A 260 0.27 -4.04 -11.36
C ILE A 260 1.42 -3.27 -12.04
N TYR A 261 1.91 -3.72 -13.20
CA TYR A 261 2.98 -3.00 -13.91
C TYR A 261 2.50 -1.70 -14.57
N ALA A 262 1.36 -1.73 -15.25
CA ALA A 262 0.91 -0.64 -16.11
C ALA A 262 0.48 0.60 -15.32
N HIS A 263 -0.14 0.46 -14.15
CA HIS A 263 -0.54 1.64 -13.36
C HIS A 263 0.67 2.38 -12.76
N HIS A 264 1.81 1.69 -12.57
CA HIS A 264 3.11 2.29 -12.24
C HIS A 264 3.90 2.74 -13.48
N GLY A 265 3.36 2.55 -14.69
CA GLY A 265 4.01 2.94 -15.96
C GLY A 265 5.15 2.05 -16.40
N HIS A 266 5.24 0.81 -15.88
CA HIS A 266 6.30 -0.14 -16.23
C HIS A 266 6.00 -0.99 -17.48
N GLU A 267 4.73 -1.12 -17.86
CA GLU A 267 4.28 -1.84 -19.05
C GLU A 267 3.14 -1.11 -19.75
N GLU A 268 2.90 -1.45 -21.02
CA GLU A 268 1.73 -0.95 -21.75
C GLU A 268 0.43 -1.60 -21.24
N ILE A 269 -0.67 -0.87 -21.38
CA ILE A 269 -2.01 -1.35 -21.04
C ILE A 269 -2.45 -2.37 -22.10
N MET A 270 -2.62 -3.64 -21.71
CA MET A 270 -2.91 -4.72 -22.65
C MET A 270 -4.38 -5.12 -22.76
N SER A 271 -5.24 -4.67 -21.83
CA SER A 271 -6.66 -5.04 -21.80
C SER A 271 -7.56 -3.91 -21.29
N VAL A 272 -8.88 -4.06 -21.52
CA VAL A 272 -9.90 -3.11 -21.02
C VAL A 272 -9.90 -3.07 -19.49
N GLU A 273 -9.71 -4.22 -18.84
CA GLU A 273 -9.64 -4.34 -17.39
C GLU A 273 -8.42 -3.63 -16.84
N CYS A 274 -7.24 -3.82 -17.45
CA CYS A 274 -6.04 -3.07 -17.08
C CYS A 274 -6.22 -1.57 -17.27
N ALA A 275 -6.81 -1.14 -18.39
CA ALA A 275 -7.08 0.27 -18.66
C ALA A 275 -8.02 0.87 -17.59
N SER A 276 -9.01 0.06 -17.18
CA SER A 276 -10.00 0.43 -16.17
C SER A 276 -9.38 0.56 -14.78
N VAL A 277 -8.43 -0.31 -14.41
CA VAL A 277 -7.66 -0.18 -13.16
C VAL A 277 -6.80 1.08 -13.16
N CYS A 278 -6.03 1.35 -14.21
CA CYS A 278 -5.20 2.56 -14.29
C CYS A 278 -6.04 3.85 -14.22
N ALA A 279 -7.20 3.87 -14.91
CA ALA A 279 -8.13 4.99 -14.83
C ALA A 279 -8.73 5.14 -13.42
N ALA A 280 -9.14 4.04 -12.80
CA ALA A 280 -9.73 4.03 -11.46
C ALA A 280 -8.74 4.47 -10.37
N ASP A 281 -7.48 4.03 -10.45
CA ASP A 281 -6.41 4.47 -9.54
C ASP A 281 -6.18 5.98 -9.64
N ALA A 282 -6.00 6.50 -10.86
CA ALA A 282 -5.85 7.94 -11.08
C ALA A 282 -7.05 8.75 -10.56
N LEU A 283 -8.27 8.23 -10.70
CA LEU A 283 -9.50 8.85 -10.19
C LEU A 283 -9.61 8.80 -8.66
N SER A 284 -9.16 7.72 -8.01
CA SER A 284 -9.15 7.61 -6.56
C SER A 284 -8.08 8.53 -5.94
N ALA A 285 -6.89 8.55 -6.54
CA ALA A 285 -5.74 9.33 -6.09
C ALA A 285 -5.85 10.85 -6.35
N GLY A 286 -6.52 11.24 -7.45
CA GLY A 286 -6.55 12.63 -7.93
C GLY A 286 -7.57 13.56 -7.25
N ARG A 287 -8.36 13.07 -6.28
CA ARG A 287 -9.44 13.87 -5.68
C ARG A 287 -8.93 14.94 -4.70
N PRO A 288 -9.47 16.17 -4.72
CA PRO A 288 -9.11 17.20 -3.75
C PRO A 288 -9.27 16.70 -2.30
N GLY A 289 -8.22 16.80 -1.49
CA GLY A 289 -8.21 16.31 -0.10
C GLY A 289 -7.68 14.88 0.08
N ALA A 290 -7.49 14.11 -1.00
CA ALA A 290 -6.95 12.75 -0.96
C ALA A 290 -5.47 12.67 -0.55
N ARG A 291 -4.68 13.72 -0.80
CA ARG A 291 -3.23 13.75 -0.50
C ARG A 291 -2.85 15.01 0.26
N ARG A 292 -2.28 14.88 1.47
CA ARG A 292 -1.58 15.97 2.17
C ARG A 292 -0.07 15.81 1.98
N LYS A 293 0.56 16.79 1.33
CA LYS A 293 2.00 16.79 1.01
C LYS A 293 2.93 16.82 2.25
N SER A 294 2.45 17.22 3.43
CA SER A 294 3.29 17.47 4.61
C SER A 294 3.72 16.21 5.37
N ASP A 295 2.90 15.16 5.40
CA ASP A 295 3.14 13.99 6.25
C ASP A 295 4.01 12.93 5.53
N GLU A 296 4.10 13.06 4.21
CA GLU A 296 4.77 12.14 3.30
C GLU A 296 6.32 12.24 3.37
N GLU A 297 6.86 13.45 3.51
CA GLU A 297 8.31 13.65 3.64
C GLU A 297 8.85 13.05 4.94
N TYR A 298 8.09 13.12 6.02
CA TYR A 298 8.47 12.51 7.30
C TYR A 298 8.44 10.97 7.23
N ALA A 299 7.41 10.39 6.62
CA ALA A 299 7.31 8.95 6.43
C ALA A 299 8.44 8.40 5.55
N LYS A 300 8.72 9.07 4.42
CA LYS A 300 9.84 8.71 3.52
C LYS A 300 11.19 8.83 4.23
N ARG A 301 11.40 9.89 5.01
CA ARG A 301 12.61 10.06 5.82
C ARG A 301 12.83 8.89 6.77
N MET A 302 11.79 8.47 7.48
CA MET A 302 11.88 7.37 8.43
C MET A 302 12.13 6.02 7.77
N GLN A 303 11.37 5.69 6.73
CA GLN A 303 11.55 4.44 5.99
C GLN A 303 12.98 4.33 5.44
N ALA A 304 13.51 5.42 4.88
CA ALA A 304 14.88 5.43 4.39
C ALA A 304 15.90 5.17 5.51
N LEU A 305 15.70 5.71 6.72
CA LEU A 305 16.58 5.42 7.88
C LEU A 305 16.51 3.95 8.30
N GLU A 306 15.31 3.37 8.32
CA GLU A 306 15.11 1.95 8.65
C GLU A 306 15.77 1.03 7.60
N GLU A 307 15.58 1.33 6.30
CA GLU A 307 16.17 0.60 5.19
C GLU A 307 17.71 0.64 5.22
N ILE A 308 18.29 1.80 5.49
CA ILE A 308 19.75 1.94 5.66
C ILE A 308 20.27 0.98 6.73
N ALA A 309 19.59 0.92 7.90
CA ALA A 309 20.02 0.04 8.98
C ALA A 309 19.77 -1.45 8.68
N LEU A 310 18.65 -1.80 8.03
CA LEU A 310 18.34 -3.18 7.63
C LEU A 310 19.33 -3.74 6.61
N GLY A 311 20.00 -2.89 5.84
CA GLY A 311 21.05 -3.29 4.90
C GLY A 311 22.36 -3.78 5.55
N PHE A 312 22.53 -3.64 6.86
CA PHE A 312 23.74 -4.10 7.57
C PHE A 312 23.61 -5.54 8.06
N ASP A 313 24.65 -6.34 7.82
CA ASP A 313 24.70 -7.73 8.27
C ASP A 313 24.66 -7.85 9.80
N GLY A 314 23.88 -8.82 10.28
CA GLY A 314 23.61 -9.04 11.71
C GLY A 314 22.51 -8.16 12.31
N VAL A 315 21.92 -7.22 11.56
CA VAL A 315 20.71 -6.49 11.98
C VAL A 315 19.49 -7.40 11.83
N GLU A 316 18.69 -7.49 12.88
CA GLU A 316 17.42 -8.22 12.88
C GLU A 316 16.26 -7.29 12.56
N LYS A 317 16.20 -6.11 13.20
CA LYS A 317 15.13 -5.13 13.07
C LYS A 317 15.70 -3.72 13.22
N ALA A 318 15.12 -2.74 12.55
CA ALA A 318 15.45 -1.32 12.73
C ALA A 318 14.17 -0.49 12.80
N TYR A 319 14.17 0.55 13.63
CA TYR A 319 13.02 1.42 13.90
C TYR A 319 13.46 2.87 13.96
N ALA A 320 12.90 3.71 13.08
CA ALA A 320 13.05 5.15 13.19
C ALA A 320 12.03 5.70 14.20
N MET A 321 12.51 6.45 15.17
CA MET A 321 11.78 7.03 16.29
C MET A 321 11.90 8.57 16.28
N GLU A 322 11.08 9.25 17.08
CA GLU A 322 11.11 10.72 17.26
C GLU A 322 11.14 11.52 15.94
N SER A 323 10.20 11.26 15.03
CA SER A 323 10.16 11.97 13.74
C SER A 323 11.45 11.82 12.89
N GLY A 324 12.20 10.73 13.09
CA GLY A 324 13.42 10.40 12.36
C GLY A 324 14.69 11.01 12.97
N ARG A 325 14.65 11.35 14.26
CA ARG A 325 15.80 11.84 15.04
C ARG A 325 16.48 10.74 15.84
N GLU A 326 15.84 9.60 16.03
CA GLU A 326 16.46 8.45 16.66
C GLU A 326 16.23 7.20 15.79
N LEU A 327 17.22 6.33 15.71
CA LEU A 327 17.17 5.07 14.99
C LEU A 327 17.61 3.94 15.92
N ARG A 328 16.65 3.10 16.30
CA ARG A 328 16.87 1.94 17.14
C ARG A 328 17.07 0.69 16.31
N VAL A 329 18.17 -0.01 16.52
CA VAL A 329 18.58 -1.18 15.74
C VAL A 329 18.73 -2.37 16.68
N ILE A 330 18.00 -3.45 16.42
CA ILE A 330 18.11 -4.72 17.14
C ILE A 330 18.98 -5.64 16.32
N VAL A 331 20.04 -6.18 16.94
CA VAL A 331 20.98 -7.10 16.28
C VAL A 331 20.82 -8.53 16.78
N LYS A 332 21.08 -9.48 15.90
CA LYS A 332 21.04 -10.92 16.18
C LYS A 332 22.19 -11.29 17.13
N SER A 333 21.85 -11.64 18.36
CA SER A 333 22.81 -11.91 19.42
C SER A 333 23.70 -13.14 19.18
N ASN A 334 23.27 -14.07 18.34
CA ASN A 334 24.02 -15.25 17.92
C ASN A 334 25.06 -14.96 16.81
N GLN A 335 24.93 -13.84 16.09
CA GLN A 335 25.81 -13.46 14.97
C GLN A 335 26.71 -12.29 15.32
N VAL A 336 26.22 -11.33 16.11
CA VAL A 336 26.94 -10.11 16.49
C VAL A 336 27.52 -10.26 17.88
N ARG A 337 28.83 -10.03 18.04
CA ARG A 337 29.51 -9.96 19.35
C ARG A 337 29.38 -8.58 19.97
N ASP A 338 29.49 -8.47 21.30
CA ASP A 338 29.37 -7.18 22.03
C ASP A 338 30.29 -6.08 21.47
N ASN A 339 31.54 -6.42 21.16
CA ASN A 339 32.49 -5.48 20.59
C ASN A 339 32.13 -5.03 19.15
N GLN A 340 31.30 -5.78 18.43
CA GLN A 340 30.83 -5.44 17.10
C GLN A 340 29.61 -4.51 17.13
N VAL A 341 28.87 -4.45 18.25
CA VAL A 341 27.67 -3.60 18.41
C VAL A 341 28.03 -2.12 18.21
N SER A 342 29.11 -1.67 18.86
CA SER A 342 29.60 -0.29 18.74
C SER A 342 30.11 0.05 17.34
N ILE A 343 30.64 -0.95 16.62
CA ILE A 343 31.11 -0.80 15.24
C ILE A 343 29.91 -0.66 14.29
N ILE A 344 28.88 -1.50 14.46
CA ILE A 344 27.64 -1.44 13.68
C ILE A 344 26.96 -0.07 13.89
N ALA A 345 26.85 0.39 15.13
CA ALA A 345 26.29 1.70 15.45
C ALA A 345 26.98 2.84 14.68
N ARG A 346 28.32 2.88 14.69
CA ARG A 346 29.10 3.88 13.95
C ARG A 346 28.99 3.75 12.44
N LYS A 347 28.95 2.53 11.92
CA LYS A 347 28.81 2.28 10.48
C LYS A 347 27.45 2.76 9.97
N ILE A 348 26.39 2.50 10.71
CA ILE A 348 25.03 2.97 10.39
C ILE A 348 24.98 4.50 10.45
N ALA A 349 25.49 5.10 11.53
CA ALA A 349 25.54 6.57 11.68
C ALA A 349 26.30 7.23 10.53
N LYS A 350 27.47 6.71 10.16
CA LYS A 350 28.27 7.21 9.04
C LYS A 350 27.53 7.06 7.71
N LYS A 351 26.83 5.95 7.50
CA LYS A 351 26.08 5.72 6.26
C LYS A 351 24.93 6.72 6.12
N ILE A 352 24.23 7.01 7.21
CA ILE A 352 23.19 8.05 7.27
C ILE A 352 23.78 9.43 6.94
N GLU A 353 24.93 9.77 7.51
CA GLU A 353 25.66 11.02 7.24
C GLU A 353 26.07 11.17 5.76
N GLU A 354 26.52 10.08 5.12
CA GLU A 354 26.92 10.07 3.71
C GLU A 354 25.73 10.22 2.73
N SER A 355 24.52 9.88 3.16
CA SER A 355 23.31 10.10 2.38
C SER A 355 22.90 11.57 2.43
N ALA A 356 23.18 12.32 1.36
CA ALA A 356 23.03 13.77 1.21
C ALA A 356 21.57 14.33 1.29
N GLN A 357 20.63 13.57 1.85
CA GLN A 357 19.21 13.92 1.97
C GLN A 357 18.79 14.36 3.38
N TYR A 358 19.70 14.38 4.36
CA TYR A 358 19.33 14.58 5.77
C TYR A 358 19.90 15.87 6.36
N VAL A 359 19.01 16.68 6.94
CA VAL A 359 19.34 17.85 7.75
C VAL A 359 18.99 17.54 9.22
N GLY A 360 19.97 17.72 10.12
CA GLY A 360 19.85 17.49 11.57
C GLY A 360 20.60 16.26 12.08
N GLU A 361 20.67 16.12 13.40
CA GLU A 361 21.31 14.97 14.06
C GLU A 361 20.33 13.78 14.17
N VAL A 362 20.85 12.55 13.95
CA VAL A 362 20.11 11.30 14.16
C VAL A 362 20.89 10.43 15.14
N GLY A 363 20.30 10.16 16.32
CA GLY A 363 20.87 9.26 17.31
C GLY A 363 20.69 7.80 16.91
N VAL A 364 21.78 7.02 16.84
CA VAL A 364 21.71 5.58 16.50
C VAL A 364 21.92 4.74 17.76
N GLN A 365 20.88 4.02 18.19
CA GLN A 365 20.93 3.11 19.33
C GLN A 365 20.92 1.66 18.86
N VAL A 366 21.98 0.91 19.13
CA VAL A 366 22.05 -0.52 18.79
C VAL A 366 21.88 -1.36 20.04
N VAL A 367 20.90 -2.26 20.03
CA VAL A 367 20.55 -3.12 21.16
C VAL A 367 20.82 -4.58 20.79
N ARG A 368 21.66 -5.25 21.60
CA ARG A 368 21.86 -6.69 21.56
C ARG A 368 21.26 -7.31 22.81
N GLU A 369 20.33 -8.24 22.66
CA GLU A 369 19.68 -8.91 23.81
C GLU A 369 19.79 -10.44 23.68
N ASN A 370 20.07 -11.11 24.81
CA ASN A 370 19.93 -12.56 24.95
C ASN A 370 18.86 -12.87 25.99
N ARG A 371 17.90 -13.73 25.64
CA ARG A 371 16.86 -14.20 26.57
C ARG A 371 17.07 -15.68 26.87
N PHE A 372 17.19 -16.02 28.15
CA PHE A 372 17.26 -17.40 28.62
C PHE A 372 16.13 -17.66 29.59
N LYS A 373 15.45 -18.80 29.46
CA LYS A 373 14.38 -19.23 30.36
C LYS A 373 14.71 -20.60 30.92
N THR A 374 14.61 -20.76 32.23
CA THR A 374 14.71 -22.05 32.92
C THR A 374 13.47 -22.25 33.80
N THR A 375 13.13 -23.51 34.08
CA THR A 375 12.02 -23.87 34.97
C THR A 375 12.55 -24.76 36.08
N ALA A 376 12.19 -24.44 37.33
CA ALA A 376 12.51 -25.26 38.49
C ALA A 376 11.26 -26.05 38.89
N THR A 377 11.42 -27.35 39.13
CA THR A 377 10.36 -28.20 39.68
C THR A 377 10.54 -28.27 41.19
N LEU A 378 9.55 -27.79 41.95
CA LEU A 378 9.54 -27.95 43.40
C LEU A 378 9.04 -29.36 43.72
N LYS A 379 9.71 -30.07 44.64
CA LYS A 379 9.18 -31.33 45.19
C LYS A 379 7.94 -30.99 46.02
N GLN A 380 6.84 -31.69 45.75
CA GLN A 380 5.59 -31.62 46.52
C GLN A 380 5.80 -32.01 47.98
#